data_AF-A0A7G3B2Q2-F1
#
_entry.id   AF-A0A7G3B2Q2-F1
#
_cell.length_a   1.000
_cell.length_b   1.000
_cell.length_c   1.000
_cell.angle_alpha   90.00
_cell.angle_beta   90.00
_cell.angle_gamma   90.00
#
_symmetry.space_group_name_H-M   'P 1'
#
loop_
_entity.id
_entity.type
_entity.pdbx_description
1 polymer ?
#
loop_
_entity_poly.entity_id
_entity_poly.type
_entity_poly.pdbx_seq_one_letter_code
_entity_poly.pdbx_strand_id
1 'polypeptide(L)'
;AKMLLVKYLKFHLGFLRILGICLQTPNMSRRNKVFAYICSISALLVLPLTGYYVFMSVLPRVASEFLVNFQVLVLFITAFVIVLETLSTKGMQFRFWRFIEKIENLYEEQLSDLEVEYKILSRYQMKKFFLIILYSHGLDFVTIVMTKLFQEEINVVTNWTVIWWFYGSAILITRMRNLSHILVIDTLTMHTHFFNQDLRRLGRILQFSSNSYIVKELNLIKLRHAYLWEAVYWSNKCHRWSQLLNIVDSFYKLTEALYWIYTTREKFPGKAKMGYF
;
A
#
# COMPACT_ATOMS: atom_id res chain seq x y z
N ALA A 1 20.95 0.22 -18.98
CA ALA A 1 20.73 -1.05 -18.25
C ALA A 1 19.24 -1.24 -17.98
N LYS A 2 18.75 -2.48 -17.87
CA LYS A 2 17.38 -2.75 -17.37
C LYS A 2 17.44 -2.74 -15.84
N MET A 3 16.63 -1.90 -15.20
CA MET A 3 16.50 -1.82 -13.74
C MET A 3 16.27 -3.21 -13.11
N LEU A 4 17.19 -3.66 -12.26
CA LEU A 4 17.23 -5.03 -11.74
C LEU A 4 16.11 -5.25 -10.71
N LEU A 5 15.84 -4.25 -9.87
CA LEU A 5 14.80 -4.33 -8.84
C LEU A 5 13.41 -4.59 -9.41
N VAL A 6 13.06 -3.95 -10.54
CA VAL A 6 11.75 -4.13 -11.21
C VAL A 6 11.57 -5.57 -11.70
N LYS A 7 12.64 -6.28 -12.06
CA LYS A 7 12.58 -7.71 -12.42
C LYS A 7 12.16 -8.55 -11.22
N TYR A 8 12.72 -8.29 -10.05
CA TYR A 8 12.44 -9.02 -8.81
C TYR A 8 11.08 -8.67 -8.20
N LEU A 9 10.55 -7.46 -8.46
CA LEU A 9 9.24 -7.01 -7.99
C LEU A 9 8.13 -7.14 -9.04
N LYS A 10 8.36 -7.88 -10.14
CA LYS A 10 7.44 -7.95 -11.28
C LYS A 10 6.02 -8.36 -10.88
N PHE A 11 5.90 -9.36 -10.00
CA PHE A 11 4.61 -9.84 -9.49
C PHE A 11 3.88 -8.73 -8.72
N HIS A 12 4.51 -8.15 -7.69
CA HIS A 12 3.92 -7.07 -6.88
C HIS A 12 3.51 -5.88 -7.71
N LEU A 13 4.40 -5.39 -8.58
CA LEU A 13 4.11 -4.25 -9.44
C LEU A 13 3.02 -4.59 -10.47
N GLY A 14 2.94 -5.84 -10.92
CA GLY A 14 1.84 -6.33 -11.75
C GLY A 14 0.50 -6.26 -11.03
N PHE A 15 0.45 -6.74 -9.80
CA PHE A 15 -0.75 -6.72 -8.99
C PHE A 15 -1.21 -5.29 -8.63
N LEU A 16 -0.27 -4.42 -8.24
CA LEU A 16 -0.57 -3.01 -7.98
C LEU A 16 -1.09 -2.26 -9.21
N ARG A 17 -0.70 -2.67 -10.43
CA ARG A 17 -1.26 -2.11 -11.68
C ARG A 17 -2.72 -2.52 -11.89
N ILE A 18 -3.08 -3.77 -11.58
CA ILE A 18 -4.46 -4.25 -11.69
C ILE A 18 -5.39 -3.41 -10.81
N LEU A 19 -4.91 -3.03 -9.62
CA LEU A 19 -5.65 -2.19 -8.68
C LEU A 19 -5.55 -0.67 -8.95
N GLY A 20 -4.83 -0.25 -10.00
CA GLY A 20 -4.64 1.16 -10.32
C GLY A 20 -3.80 1.95 -9.32
N ILE A 21 -2.90 1.27 -8.58
CA ILE A 21 -2.06 1.86 -7.50
C ILE A 21 -0.64 2.19 -7.99
N CYS A 22 -0.16 1.50 -9.03
CA CYS A 22 1.15 1.74 -9.65
C CYS A 22 0.99 1.82 -11.17
N LEU A 23 1.32 2.96 -11.79
CA LEU A 23 1.05 3.17 -13.22
C LEU A 23 2.30 3.12 -14.10
N GLN A 24 3.43 3.58 -13.56
CA GLN A 24 4.64 3.77 -14.34
C GLN A 24 5.85 3.28 -13.58
N THR A 25 6.61 2.40 -14.22
CA THR A 25 7.95 1.99 -13.80
C THR A 25 8.90 2.08 -15.00
N PRO A 26 10.23 2.17 -14.79
CA PRO A 26 11.23 2.08 -15.84
C PRO A 26 11.08 0.77 -16.63
N ASN A 27 11.47 0.81 -17.90
CA ASN A 27 11.54 -0.36 -18.79
C ASN A 27 10.21 -1.12 -19.00
N MET A 28 9.08 -0.46 -18.74
CA MET A 28 7.75 -1.03 -18.91
C MET A 28 7.34 -1.05 -20.40
N SER A 29 6.86 -2.19 -20.89
CA SER A 29 6.38 -2.34 -22.27
C SER A 29 5.15 -1.44 -22.54
N ARG A 30 4.94 -1.05 -23.80
CA ARG A 30 3.76 -0.26 -24.21
C ARG A 30 2.45 -0.94 -23.80
N ARG A 31 2.36 -2.27 -23.97
CA ARG A 31 1.18 -3.07 -23.59
C ARG A 31 0.89 -2.94 -22.08
N ASN A 32 1.89 -3.08 -21.23
CA ASN A 32 1.70 -2.97 -19.77
C ASN A 32 1.30 -1.55 -19.36
N LYS A 33 1.81 -0.51 -20.04
CA LYS A 33 1.42 0.89 -19.78
C LYS A 33 -0.06 1.09 -20.08
N VAL A 34 -0.50 0.67 -21.27
CA VAL A 34 -1.90 0.75 -21.67
C VAL A 34 -2.79 -0.03 -20.70
N PHE A 35 -2.41 -1.26 -20.35
CA PHE A 35 -3.13 -2.08 -19.37
C PHE A 35 -3.30 -1.38 -18.02
N ALA A 36 -2.22 -0.83 -17.46
CA ALA A 36 -2.28 -0.13 -16.17
C ALA A 36 -3.22 1.10 -16.21
N TYR A 37 -3.22 1.84 -17.32
CA TYR A 37 -4.16 2.96 -17.50
C TYR A 37 -5.61 2.50 -17.60
N ILE A 38 -5.88 1.44 -18.37
CA ILE A 38 -7.22 0.86 -18.49
C ILE A 38 -7.70 0.44 -17.10
N CYS A 39 -6.91 -0.35 -16.36
CA CYS A 39 -7.29 -0.78 -15.00
C CYS A 39 -7.62 0.39 -14.07
N SER A 40 -6.83 1.47 -14.15
CA SER A 40 -7.05 2.65 -13.29
C SER A 40 -8.28 3.45 -13.66
N ILE A 41 -8.52 3.66 -14.96
CA ILE A 41 -9.72 4.34 -15.45
C ILE A 41 -10.96 3.49 -15.14
N SER A 42 -10.89 2.18 -15.36
CA SER A 42 -11.95 1.25 -14.98
C SER A 42 -12.21 1.30 -13.48
N ALA A 43 -11.19 1.35 -12.63
CA ALA A 43 -11.36 1.47 -11.18
C ALA A 43 -12.06 2.78 -10.78
N LEU A 44 -11.73 3.91 -11.43
CA LEU A 44 -12.41 5.19 -11.19
C LEU A 44 -13.89 5.19 -11.60
N LEU A 45 -14.29 4.35 -12.55
CA LEU A 45 -15.69 4.21 -12.97
C LEU A 45 -16.43 3.18 -12.10
N VAL A 46 -15.79 2.06 -11.81
CA VAL A 46 -16.39 0.96 -11.05
C VAL A 46 -16.61 1.36 -9.60
N LEU A 47 -15.65 2.01 -8.93
CA LEU A 47 -15.75 2.34 -7.50
C LEU A 47 -16.97 3.22 -7.16
N PRO A 48 -17.28 4.32 -7.89
CA PRO A 48 -18.48 5.10 -7.61
C PRO A 48 -19.78 4.35 -7.93
N LEU A 49 -19.81 3.57 -9.01
CA LEU A 49 -21.01 2.81 -9.41
C LEU A 49 -21.33 1.72 -8.38
N THR A 50 -20.31 0.99 -7.92
CA THR A 50 -20.48 -0.05 -6.91
C THR A 50 -20.75 0.56 -5.54
N GLY A 51 -20.11 1.68 -5.19
CA GLY A 51 -20.43 2.46 -4.00
C GLY A 51 -21.91 2.87 -3.98
N TYR A 52 -22.40 3.50 -5.04
CA TYR A 52 -23.81 3.88 -5.17
C TYR A 52 -24.76 2.68 -5.04
N TYR A 53 -24.45 1.57 -5.70
CA TYR A 53 -25.26 0.35 -5.61
C TYR A 53 -25.33 -0.20 -4.18
N VAL A 54 -24.19 -0.21 -3.47
CA VAL A 54 -24.13 -0.62 -2.06
C VAL A 54 -24.97 0.31 -1.18
N PHE A 55 -24.86 1.63 -1.37
CA PHE A 55 -25.66 2.61 -0.62
C PHE A 55 -27.16 2.47 -0.83
N MET A 56 -27.59 2.32 -2.07
CA MET A 56 -29.01 2.17 -2.39
C MET A 56 -29.59 0.85 -1.89
N SER A 57 -28.73 -0.17 -1.75
CA SER A 57 -29.13 -1.50 -1.28
C SER A 57 -29.23 -1.60 0.24
N VAL A 58 -28.65 -0.65 0.99
CA VAL A 58 -28.60 -0.66 2.46
C VAL A 58 -29.13 0.67 3.01
N LEU A 59 -30.46 0.88 2.98
CA LEU A 59 -31.05 2.03 3.68
C LEU A 59 -30.98 1.80 5.20
N PRO A 60 -30.27 2.66 5.96
CA PRO A 60 -30.16 2.50 7.40
C PRO A 60 -31.49 2.84 8.07
N ARG A 61 -31.95 1.94 8.95
CA ARG A 61 -33.18 2.08 9.76
C ARG A 61 -32.88 2.42 11.22
N VAL A 62 -31.69 2.07 11.70
CA VAL A 62 -31.23 2.35 13.07
C VAL A 62 -29.86 3.03 13.10
N ALA A 63 -29.53 3.74 14.19
CA ALA A 63 -28.29 4.50 14.32
C ALA A 63 -27.01 3.66 14.13
N SER A 64 -27.03 2.38 14.55
CA SER A 64 -25.92 1.45 14.32
C SER A 64 -25.69 1.14 12.84
N GLU A 65 -26.75 1.06 12.04
CA GLU A 65 -26.65 0.86 10.58
C GLU A 65 -26.14 2.13 9.89
N PHE A 66 -26.48 3.31 10.43
CA PHE A 66 -25.94 4.58 9.92
C PHE A 66 -24.42 4.65 10.09
N LEU A 67 -23.88 4.22 11.23
CA LEU A 67 -22.44 4.16 11.48
C LEU A 67 -21.71 3.23 10.50
N VAL A 68 -22.27 2.04 10.26
CA VAL A 68 -21.72 1.07 9.30
C VAL A 68 -21.78 1.62 7.88
N ASN A 69 -22.90 2.21 7.47
CA ASN A 69 -23.03 2.83 6.14
C ASN A 69 -22.06 4.00 5.95
N PHE A 70 -21.84 4.82 6.96
CA PHE A 70 -20.85 5.90 6.89
C PHE A 70 -19.42 5.34 6.77
N GLN A 71 -19.09 4.25 7.47
CA GLN A 71 -17.80 3.58 7.33
C GLN A 71 -17.56 3.10 5.89
N VAL A 72 -18.58 2.47 5.31
CA VAL A 72 -18.55 2.03 3.91
C VAL A 72 -18.32 3.22 2.97
N LEU A 73 -18.93 4.37 3.25
CA LEU A 73 -18.80 5.59 2.44
C LEU A 73 -17.37 6.10 2.44
N VAL A 74 -16.80 6.25 3.65
CA VAL A 74 -15.42 6.69 3.85
C VAL A 74 -14.46 5.77 3.13
N LEU A 75 -14.71 4.45 3.16
CA LEU A 75 -13.86 3.46 2.52
C LEU A 75 -13.90 3.56 0.99
N PHE A 76 -15.08 3.70 0.38
CA PHE A 76 -15.21 3.89 -1.07
C PHE A 76 -14.58 5.22 -1.53
N ILE A 77 -14.80 6.31 -0.78
CA ILE A 77 -14.18 7.61 -1.05
C ILE A 77 -12.65 7.49 -0.98
N THR A 78 -12.13 6.80 0.04
CA THR A 78 -10.68 6.61 0.22
C THR A 78 -10.10 5.81 -0.95
N ALA A 79 -10.72 4.69 -1.34
CA ALA A 79 -10.30 3.90 -2.48
C ALA A 79 -10.31 4.73 -3.79
N PHE A 80 -11.36 5.53 -4.00
CA PHE A 80 -11.45 6.42 -5.16
C PHE A 80 -10.31 7.46 -5.16
N VAL A 81 -10.07 8.13 -4.03
CA VAL A 81 -8.99 9.12 -3.91
C VAL A 81 -7.62 8.49 -4.11
N ILE A 82 -7.39 7.26 -3.65
CA ILE A 82 -6.13 6.52 -3.91
C ILE A 82 -5.87 6.36 -5.41
N VAL A 83 -6.87 5.93 -6.17
CA VAL A 83 -6.74 5.72 -7.62
C VAL A 83 -6.59 7.06 -8.34
N LEU A 84 -7.37 8.07 -7.95
CA LEU A 84 -7.31 9.42 -8.53
C LEU A 84 -5.95 10.10 -8.27
N GLU A 85 -5.45 10.02 -7.04
CA GLU A 85 -4.12 10.51 -6.65
C GLU A 85 -3.05 9.79 -7.46
N THR A 86 -3.16 8.47 -7.62
CA THR A 86 -2.20 7.68 -8.41
C THR A 86 -2.15 8.12 -9.88
N LEU A 87 -3.29 8.40 -10.50
CA LEU A 87 -3.34 8.95 -11.86
C LEU A 87 -2.74 10.36 -11.95
N SER A 88 -3.04 11.20 -10.96
CA SER A 88 -2.55 12.58 -10.88
C SER A 88 -1.04 12.64 -10.61
N THR A 89 -0.51 11.67 -9.86
CA THR A 89 0.90 11.62 -9.44
C THR A 89 1.76 10.66 -10.26
N LYS A 90 1.25 10.10 -11.37
CA LYS A 90 1.96 9.14 -12.23
C LYS A 90 3.37 9.57 -12.63
N GLY A 91 3.56 10.86 -12.94
CA GLY A 91 4.86 11.41 -13.31
C GLY A 91 5.83 11.46 -12.13
N MET A 92 5.32 11.66 -10.91
CA MET A 92 6.11 11.63 -9.68
C MET A 92 6.52 10.18 -9.34
N GLN A 93 5.61 9.22 -9.51
CA GLN A 93 5.92 7.79 -9.37
C GLN A 93 7.05 7.38 -10.31
N PHE A 94 6.98 7.80 -11.57
CA PHE A 94 8.03 7.51 -12.55
C PHE A 94 9.37 8.16 -12.19
N ARG A 95 9.36 9.38 -11.64
CA ARG A 95 10.58 10.05 -11.14
C ARG A 95 11.21 9.29 -9.99
N PHE A 96 10.41 8.85 -9.00
CA PHE A 96 10.90 8.01 -7.91
C PHE A 96 11.67 6.80 -8.43
N TRP A 97 11.04 5.99 -9.29
CA TRP A 97 11.68 4.80 -9.83
C TRP A 97 12.91 5.11 -10.70
N ARG A 98 12.93 6.24 -11.41
CA ARG A 98 14.11 6.68 -12.16
C ARG A 98 15.28 7.05 -11.26
N PHE A 99 15.04 7.64 -10.09
CA PHE A 99 16.11 7.88 -9.12
C PHE A 99 16.65 6.58 -8.54
N ILE A 100 15.78 5.61 -8.26
CA ILE A 100 16.23 4.26 -7.88
C ILE A 100 17.07 3.61 -8.99
N GLU A 101 16.65 3.69 -10.26
CA GLU A 101 17.44 3.20 -11.41
C GLU A 101 18.81 3.91 -11.51
N LYS A 102 18.88 5.22 -11.25
CA LYS A 102 20.15 5.95 -11.20
C LYS A 102 21.04 5.48 -10.05
N ILE A 103 20.47 5.21 -8.88
CA ILE A 103 21.19 4.67 -7.73
C ILE A 103 21.76 3.29 -8.08
N GLU A 104 20.97 2.39 -8.69
CA GLU A 104 21.43 1.08 -9.16
C GLU A 104 22.65 1.17 -10.08
N ASN A 105 22.61 2.08 -11.06
CA ASN A 105 23.72 2.26 -11.99
C ASN A 105 25.00 2.77 -11.30
N LEU A 106 24.89 3.43 -10.14
CA LEU A 106 26.06 3.84 -9.36
C LEU A 106 26.67 2.68 -8.55
N TYR A 107 26.01 1.52 -8.46
CA TYR A 107 26.48 0.31 -7.79
C TYR A 107 26.90 -0.79 -8.78
N GLU A 108 27.26 -0.44 -10.02
CA GLU A 108 27.56 -1.42 -11.09
C GLU A 108 28.66 -2.42 -10.69
N GLU A 109 29.65 -2.00 -9.90
CA GLU A 109 30.73 -2.86 -9.39
C GLU A 109 30.29 -3.82 -8.26
N GLN A 110 29.16 -3.56 -7.61
CA GLN A 110 28.62 -4.33 -6.47
C GLN A 110 27.29 -5.01 -6.80
N LEU A 111 27.05 -5.23 -8.08
CA LEU A 111 25.74 -5.66 -8.59
C LEU A 111 25.33 -7.04 -8.07
N SER A 112 26.28 -7.91 -7.74
CA SER A 112 26.03 -9.22 -7.11
C SER A 112 25.42 -9.10 -5.72
N ASP A 113 25.96 -8.22 -4.89
CA ASP A 113 25.53 -8.03 -3.50
C ASP A 113 24.15 -7.35 -3.49
N LEU A 114 23.97 -6.37 -4.38
CA LEU A 114 22.68 -5.72 -4.60
C LEU A 114 21.60 -6.71 -5.08
N GLU A 115 21.95 -7.65 -5.95
CA GLU A 115 21.02 -8.68 -6.41
C GLU A 115 20.54 -9.62 -5.29
N VAL A 116 21.43 -9.98 -4.36
CA VAL A 116 21.07 -10.81 -3.19
C VAL A 116 20.05 -10.09 -2.32
N GLU A 117 20.27 -8.82 -2.02
CA GLU A 117 19.32 -8.00 -1.25
C GLU A 117 17.98 -7.82 -1.98
N TYR A 118 17.98 -7.71 -3.30
CA TYR A 118 16.74 -7.64 -4.09
C TYR A 118 15.94 -8.94 -4.03
N LYS A 119 16.61 -10.09 -4.03
CA LYS A 119 15.97 -11.39 -3.83
C LYS A 119 15.35 -11.48 -2.43
N ILE A 120 16.08 -11.03 -1.40
CA ILE A 120 15.59 -11.01 -0.01
C ILE A 120 14.37 -10.09 0.11
N LEU A 121 14.47 -8.86 -0.38
CA LEU A 121 13.38 -7.89 -0.41
C LEU A 121 12.16 -8.47 -1.11
N SER A 122 12.31 -9.02 -2.32
CA SER A 122 11.21 -9.62 -3.07
C SER A 122 10.50 -10.73 -2.28
N ARG A 123 11.26 -11.65 -1.66
CA ARG A 123 10.68 -12.72 -0.81
C ARG A 123 9.93 -12.15 0.38
N TYR A 124 10.48 -11.13 1.04
CA TYR A 124 9.85 -10.50 2.19
C TYR A 124 8.55 -9.78 1.80
N GLN A 125 8.55 -9.09 0.66
CA GLN A 125 7.35 -8.47 0.10
C GLN A 125 6.31 -9.50 -0.30
N MET A 126 6.71 -10.66 -0.87
CA MET A 126 5.77 -11.75 -1.17
C MET A 126 5.08 -12.24 0.11
N LYS A 127 5.84 -12.44 1.19
CA LYS A 127 5.29 -12.84 2.49
C LYS A 127 4.29 -11.82 3.03
N LYS A 128 4.65 -10.53 3.05
CA LYS A 128 3.74 -9.45 3.48
C LYS A 128 2.46 -9.42 2.65
N PHE A 129 2.59 -9.56 1.33
CA PHE A 129 1.47 -9.61 0.40
C PHE A 129 0.50 -10.74 0.72
N PHE A 130 1.00 -11.98 0.83
CA PHE A 130 0.15 -13.13 1.15
C PHE A 130 -0.45 -13.03 2.55
N LEU A 131 0.28 -12.52 3.52
CA LEU A 131 -0.23 -12.31 4.87
C LEU A 131 -1.40 -11.32 4.88
N ILE A 132 -1.30 -10.22 4.13
CA ILE A 132 -2.40 -9.25 4.00
C ILE A 132 -3.61 -9.88 3.30
N ILE A 133 -3.41 -10.66 2.23
CA ILE A 133 -4.51 -11.35 1.55
C ILE A 133 -5.18 -12.37 2.48
N LEU A 134 -4.39 -13.19 3.17
CA LEU A 134 -4.89 -14.21 4.09
C LEU A 134 -5.65 -13.56 5.25
N TYR A 135 -5.09 -12.50 5.85
CA TYR A 135 -5.76 -11.73 6.89
C TYR A 135 -7.07 -11.11 6.39
N SER A 136 -7.07 -10.61 5.15
CA SER A 136 -8.27 -10.02 4.54
C SER A 136 -9.39 -11.03 4.39
N HIS A 137 -9.10 -12.15 3.73
CA HIS A 137 -10.08 -13.21 3.54
C HIS A 137 -10.46 -13.92 4.84
N GLY A 138 -9.56 -13.98 5.81
CA GLY A 138 -9.84 -14.52 7.14
C GLY A 138 -10.90 -13.70 7.87
N LEU A 139 -10.79 -12.37 7.84
CA LEU A 139 -11.83 -11.48 8.39
C LEU A 139 -13.14 -11.65 7.64
N ASP A 140 -13.11 -11.69 6.30
CA ASP A 140 -14.32 -11.87 5.49
C ASP A 140 -15.01 -13.20 5.82
N PHE A 141 -14.24 -14.29 5.97
CA PHE A 141 -14.76 -15.60 6.35
C PHE A 141 -15.43 -15.57 7.72
N VAL A 142 -14.78 -14.99 8.74
CA VAL A 142 -15.36 -14.86 10.08
C VAL A 142 -16.68 -14.08 10.01
N THR A 143 -16.72 -12.96 9.29
CA THR A 143 -17.93 -12.16 9.19
C THR A 143 -19.06 -12.89 8.47
N ILE A 144 -18.77 -13.63 7.39
CA ILE A 144 -19.77 -14.46 6.68
C ILE A 144 -20.32 -15.55 7.60
N VAL A 145 -19.44 -16.24 8.34
CA VAL A 145 -19.84 -17.30 9.27
C VAL A 145 -20.72 -16.72 10.38
N MET A 146 -20.32 -15.62 11.01
CA MET A 146 -21.11 -14.96 12.05
C MET A 146 -22.47 -14.50 11.51
N THR A 147 -22.51 -13.91 10.31
CA THR A 147 -23.77 -13.46 9.68
C THR A 147 -24.73 -14.63 9.42
N LYS A 148 -24.21 -15.80 9.04
CA LYS A 148 -25.02 -17.02 8.85
C LYS A 148 -25.47 -17.67 10.17
N LEU A 149 -24.65 -17.59 11.21
CA LEU A 149 -24.99 -18.16 12.52
C LEU A 149 -26.06 -17.35 13.26
N PHE A 150 -26.07 -16.02 13.11
CA PHE A 150 -27.02 -15.10 13.75
C PHE A 150 -28.17 -14.66 12.82
N GLN A 151 -28.40 -15.41 11.74
CA GLN A 151 -29.28 -15.04 10.63
C GLN A 151 -30.77 -14.97 11.04
N GLU A 152 -31.18 -15.65 12.12
CA GLU A 152 -32.56 -15.62 12.65
C GLU A 152 -32.85 -14.42 13.57
N GLU A 153 -31.83 -13.81 14.18
CA GLU A 153 -32.01 -12.66 15.08
C GLU A 153 -31.99 -11.31 14.35
N ILE A 154 -31.36 -11.26 13.17
CA ILE A 154 -31.13 -10.02 12.42
C ILE A 154 -31.97 -10.08 11.14
N ASN A 155 -33.18 -9.51 11.20
CA ASN A 155 -34.15 -9.39 10.11
C ASN A 155 -33.69 -8.42 8.98
N VAL A 156 -32.38 -8.38 8.70
CA VAL A 156 -31.72 -7.53 7.70
C VAL A 156 -31.20 -8.44 6.60
N VAL A 157 -32.14 -9.07 5.89
CA VAL A 157 -31.88 -9.80 4.65
C VAL A 157 -31.79 -8.78 3.53
N THR A 158 -30.65 -8.10 3.44
CA THR A 158 -30.17 -7.52 2.20
C THR A 158 -28.89 -8.26 1.84
N ASN A 159 -28.84 -8.77 0.61
CA ASN A 159 -27.89 -9.72 0.02
C ASN A 159 -26.42 -9.46 0.42
N TRP A 160 -26.04 -9.84 1.65
CA TRP A 160 -24.77 -9.50 2.29
C TRP A 160 -23.61 -9.95 1.42
N THR A 161 -23.71 -11.10 0.77
CA THR A 161 -22.70 -11.62 -0.16
C THR A 161 -22.33 -10.63 -1.27
N VAL A 162 -23.31 -9.96 -1.89
CA VAL A 162 -23.08 -9.00 -2.98
C VAL A 162 -22.44 -7.72 -2.45
N ILE A 163 -22.94 -7.24 -1.29
CA ILE A 163 -22.36 -6.09 -0.58
C ILE A 163 -20.90 -6.37 -0.19
N TRP A 164 -20.60 -7.60 0.24
CA TRP A 164 -19.25 -8.04 0.59
C TRP A 164 -18.29 -8.08 -0.60
N TRP A 165 -18.72 -8.59 -1.76
CA TRP A 165 -17.88 -8.59 -2.96
C TRP A 165 -17.47 -7.17 -3.39
N PHE A 166 -18.41 -6.22 -3.32
CA PHE A 166 -18.13 -4.83 -3.66
C PHE A 166 -17.31 -4.10 -2.59
N TYR A 167 -17.59 -4.37 -1.31
CA TYR A 167 -16.84 -3.83 -0.17
C TYR A 167 -15.39 -4.34 -0.13
N GLY A 168 -15.19 -5.64 -0.38
CA GLY A 168 -13.87 -6.27 -0.38
C GLY A 168 -12.91 -5.68 -1.42
N SER A 169 -13.43 -5.23 -2.57
CA SER A 169 -12.61 -4.59 -3.62
C SER A 169 -11.99 -3.27 -3.16
N ALA A 170 -12.77 -2.42 -2.47
CA ALA A 170 -12.30 -1.14 -1.96
C ALA A 170 -11.36 -1.32 -0.74
N ILE A 171 -11.62 -2.34 0.10
CA ILE A 171 -10.71 -2.72 1.18
C ILE A 171 -9.36 -3.15 0.61
N LEU A 172 -9.37 -4.00 -0.42
CA LEU A 172 -8.16 -4.51 -1.05
C LEU A 172 -7.32 -3.36 -1.63
N ILE A 173 -7.94 -2.39 -2.31
CA ILE A 173 -7.24 -1.19 -2.81
C ILE A 173 -6.56 -0.43 -1.67
N THR A 174 -7.27 -0.19 -0.58
CA THR A 174 -6.75 0.55 0.58
C THR A 174 -5.59 -0.20 1.26
N ARG A 175 -5.73 -1.51 1.50
CA ARG A 175 -4.67 -2.36 2.08
C ARG A 175 -3.44 -2.45 1.17
N MET A 176 -3.66 -2.61 -0.14
CA MET A 176 -2.57 -2.70 -1.12
C MET A 176 -1.87 -1.37 -1.34
N ARG A 177 -2.55 -0.24 -1.13
CA ARG A 177 -1.91 1.07 -1.08
C ARG A 177 -0.91 1.17 0.06
N ASN A 178 -1.28 0.72 1.25
CA ASN A 178 -0.37 0.69 2.40
C ASN A 178 0.83 -0.24 2.14
N LEU A 179 0.58 -1.41 1.55
CA LEU A 179 1.67 -2.32 1.15
C LEU A 179 2.59 -1.67 0.10
N SER A 180 2.04 -0.90 -0.84
CA SER A 180 2.85 -0.14 -1.80
C SER A 180 3.73 0.91 -1.11
N HIS A 181 3.27 1.54 -0.03
CA HIS A 181 4.10 2.48 0.74
C HIS A 181 5.21 1.75 1.48
N ILE A 182 4.88 0.63 2.12
CA ILE A 182 5.86 -0.23 2.80
C ILE A 182 6.93 -0.71 1.82
N LEU A 183 6.55 -1.09 0.59
CA LEU A 183 7.49 -1.48 -0.46
C LEU A 183 8.48 -0.36 -0.79
N VAL A 184 8.00 0.88 -0.90
CA VAL A 184 8.83 2.05 -1.17
C VAL A 184 9.78 2.33 0.00
N ILE A 185 9.29 2.26 1.24
CA ILE A 185 10.10 2.43 2.45
C ILE A 185 11.18 1.36 2.54
N ASP A 186 10.83 0.09 2.35
CA ASP A 186 11.77 -1.03 2.42
C ASP A 186 12.84 -0.90 1.31
N THR A 187 12.46 -0.44 0.11
CA THR A 187 13.39 -0.17 -0.99
C THR A 187 14.38 0.94 -0.62
N LEU A 188 13.90 2.07 -0.09
CA LEU A 188 14.75 3.19 0.33
C LEU A 188 15.65 2.81 1.50
N THR A 189 15.14 2.02 2.45
CA THR A 189 15.88 1.53 3.61
C THR A 189 17.04 0.64 3.19
N MET A 190 16.79 -0.29 2.25
CA MET A 190 17.83 -1.15 1.70
C MET A 190 18.91 -0.35 0.97
N HIS A 191 18.54 0.61 0.11
CA HIS A 191 19.55 1.48 -0.54
C HIS A 191 20.33 2.35 0.45
N THR A 192 19.69 2.83 1.51
CA THR A 192 20.36 3.57 2.59
C THR A 192 21.34 2.67 3.35
N HIS A 193 20.98 1.41 3.57
CA HIS A 193 21.86 0.43 4.19
C HIS A 193 23.14 0.22 3.37
N PHE A 194 23.00 0.00 2.05
CA PHE A 194 24.14 -0.10 1.13
C PHE A 194 25.00 1.16 1.14
N PHE A 195 24.38 2.33 1.06
CA PHE A 195 25.09 3.61 1.13
C PHE A 195 25.93 3.74 2.41
N ASN A 196 25.37 3.34 3.56
CA ASN A 196 26.08 3.38 4.83
C ASN A 196 27.22 2.36 4.93
N GLN A 197 27.04 1.15 4.39
CA GLN A 197 28.10 0.15 4.33
C GLN A 197 29.27 0.63 3.45
N ASP A 198 28.96 1.20 2.30
CA ASP A 198 29.95 1.79 1.39
C ASP A 198 30.69 2.94 2.03
N LEU A 199 29.99 3.84 2.72
CA LEU A 199 30.61 4.99 3.38
C LEU A 199 31.58 4.54 4.49
N ARG A 200 31.25 3.47 5.24
CA ARG A 200 32.16 2.86 6.23
C ARG A 200 33.36 2.16 5.59
N ARG A 201 33.18 1.51 4.43
CA ARG A 201 34.28 0.93 3.66
C ARG A 201 35.20 2.02 3.12
N LEU A 202 34.62 3.07 2.56
CA LEU A 202 35.34 4.20 1.99
C LEU A 202 36.12 4.95 3.07
N GLY A 203 35.54 5.22 4.23
CA GLY A 203 36.23 5.87 5.34
C GLY A 203 37.52 5.15 5.77
N ARG A 204 37.58 3.82 5.63
CA ARG A 204 38.80 3.03 5.89
C ARG A 204 39.82 3.12 4.75
N ILE A 205 39.37 3.19 3.50
CA ILE A 205 40.23 3.24 2.30
C ILE A 205 40.83 4.64 2.09
N LEU A 206 40.05 5.69 2.38
CA LEU A 206 40.46 7.09 2.22
C LEU A 206 41.67 7.45 3.09
N GLN A 207 41.86 6.77 4.22
CA GLN A 207 43.03 6.97 5.10
C GLN A 207 44.37 6.63 4.40
N PHE A 208 44.33 5.85 3.32
CA PHE A 208 45.52 5.34 2.63
C PHE A 208 45.55 5.68 1.12
N SER A 209 44.66 6.56 0.66
CA SER A 209 44.45 6.83 -0.77
C SER A 209 45.04 8.16 -1.25
N SER A 210 45.28 8.28 -2.56
CA SER A 210 45.73 9.52 -3.20
C SER A 210 44.59 10.54 -3.42
N ASN A 211 44.91 11.84 -3.40
CA ASN A 211 43.92 12.93 -3.46
C ASN A 211 42.95 12.85 -4.66
N SER A 212 43.39 12.42 -5.85
CA SER A 212 42.52 12.32 -7.03
C SER A 212 41.47 11.22 -6.91
N TYR A 213 41.82 10.09 -6.31
CA TYR A 213 40.90 8.99 -6.02
C TYR A 213 39.87 9.40 -4.97
N ILE A 214 40.31 10.11 -3.93
CA ILE A 214 39.45 10.68 -2.87
C ILE A 214 38.36 11.59 -3.47
N VAL A 215 38.72 12.49 -4.38
CA VAL A 215 37.76 13.41 -5.02
C VAL A 215 36.72 12.66 -5.86
N LYS A 216 37.12 11.64 -6.61
CA LYS A 216 36.20 10.82 -7.41
C LYS A 216 35.17 10.11 -6.52
N GLU A 217 35.63 9.50 -5.42
CA GLU A 217 34.77 8.78 -4.48
C GLU A 217 33.82 9.71 -3.72
N LEU A 218 34.29 10.89 -3.29
CA LEU A 218 33.43 11.91 -2.68
C LEU A 218 32.32 12.38 -3.62
N ASN A 219 32.62 12.55 -4.91
CA ASN A 219 31.62 12.89 -5.92
C ASN A 219 30.56 11.78 -6.10
N LEU A 220 30.97 10.50 -6.06
CA LEU A 220 30.05 9.36 -6.11
C LEU A 220 29.13 9.34 -4.89
N ILE A 221 29.68 9.54 -3.68
CA ILE A 221 28.89 9.64 -2.44
C ILE A 221 27.86 10.77 -2.55
N LYS A 222 28.29 11.96 -2.99
CA LYS A 222 27.42 13.13 -3.16
C LYS A 222 26.26 12.83 -4.10
N LEU A 223 26.53 12.17 -5.24
CA LEU A 223 25.51 11.78 -6.21
C LEU A 223 24.54 10.73 -5.64
N ARG A 224 25.04 9.68 -4.99
CA ARG A 224 24.20 8.64 -4.35
C ARG A 224 23.27 9.25 -3.31
N HIS A 225 23.80 10.10 -2.43
CA HIS A 225 23.03 10.81 -1.41
C HIS A 225 21.96 11.72 -2.04
N ALA A 226 22.33 12.53 -3.05
CA ALA A 226 21.39 13.42 -3.73
C ALA A 226 20.24 12.64 -4.39
N TYR A 227 20.53 11.50 -5.02
CA TYR A 227 19.50 10.67 -5.64
C TYR A 227 18.61 9.95 -4.60
N LEU A 228 19.17 9.52 -3.46
CA LEU A 228 18.39 8.99 -2.34
C LEU A 228 17.42 10.05 -1.80
N TRP A 229 17.92 11.27 -1.59
CA TRP A 229 17.10 12.39 -1.13
C TRP A 229 15.96 12.72 -2.10
N GLU A 230 16.26 12.80 -3.40
CA GLU A 230 15.25 13.02 -4.43
C GLU A 230 14.23 11.87 -4.46
N ALA A 231 14.67 10.62 -4.34
CA ALA A 231 13.76 9.47 -4.29
C ALA A 231 12.77 9.58 -3.11
N VAL A 232 13.26 9.93 -1.91
CA VAL A 232 12.41 10.19 -0.73
C VAL A 232 11.41 11.31 -1.01
N TYR A 233 11.88 12.43 -1.56
CA TYR A 233 11.03 13.58 -1.88
C TYR A 233 9.90 13.24 -2.86
N TRP A 234 10.22 12.54 -3.95
CA TRP A 234 9.22 12.15 -4.95
C TRP A 234 8.26 11.09 -4.41
N SER A 235 8.72 10.15 -3.59
CA SER A 235 7.86 9.17 -2.91
C SER A 235 6.79 9.86 -2.07
N ASN A 236 7.18 10.79 -1.18
CA ASN A 236 6.24 11.48 -0.30
C ASN A 236 5.21 12.32 -1.07
N LYS A 237 5.60 12.91 -2.21
CA LYS A 237 4.67 13.64 -3.07
C LYS A 237 3.63 12.77 -3.76
N CYS A 238 3.87 11.47 -3.92
CA CYS A 238 2.92 10.55 -4.55
C CYS A 238 1.72 10.17 -3.67
N HIS A 239 1.76 10.52 -2.38
CA HIS A 239 0.96 9.85 -1.34
C HIS A 239 0.26 10.79 -0.35
N ARG A 240 0.31 12.11 -0.56
CA ARG A 240 -0.14 13.11 0.44
C ARG A 240 -1.60 12.97 0.83
N TRP A 241 -2.50 12.87 -0.15
CA TRP A 241 -3.94 12.85 0.09
C TRP A 241 -4.40 11.50 0.61
N SER A 242 -3.86 10.40 0.07
CA SER A 242 -4.18 9.06 0.58
C SER A 242 -3.71 8.85 2.01
N GLN A 243 -2.55 9.41 2.40
CA GLN A 243 -2.09 9.36 3.80
C GLN A 243 -3.00 10.14 4.75
N LEU A 244 -3.43 11.35 4.35
CA LEU A 244 -4.35 12.15 5.16
C LEU A 244 -5.69 11.42 5.38
N LEU A 245 -6.28 10.85 4.32
CA LEU A 245 -7.53 10.12 4.43
C LEU A 245 -7.39 8.82 5.23
N ASN A 246 -6.25 8.13 5.15
CA ASN A 246 -5.97 6.97 5.99
C ASN A 246 -5.96 7.34 7.49
N ILE A 247 -5.45 8.52 7.85
CA ILE A 247 -5.49 8.99 9.25
C ILE A 247 -6.94 9.23 9.67
N VAL A 248 -7.75 9.87 8.83
CA VAL A 248 -9.18 10.13 9.09
C VAL A 248 -9.95 8.81 9.23
N ASP A 249 -9.76 7.87 8.31
CA ASP A 249 -10.37 6.53 8.33
C ASP A 249 -9.96 5.74 9.59
N SER A 250 -8.68 5.81 9.98
CA SER A 250 -8.20 5.16 11.21
C SER A 250 -8.81 5.75 12.47
N PHE A 251 -8.94 7.08 12.52
CA PHE A 251 -9.59 7.77 13.64
C PHE A 251 -11.09 7.43 13.72
N TYR A 252 -11.76 7.35 12.58
CA TYR A 252 -13.16 6.92 12.50
C TYR A 252 -13.33 5.49 13.00
N LYS A 253 -12.51 4.54 12.53
CA LYS A 253 -12.52 3.13 12.98
C LYS A 253 -12.27 2.99 14.48
N LEU A 254 -11.37 3.79 15.04
CA LEU A 254 -11.14 3.83 16.48
C LEU A 254 -12.40 4.31 17.23
N THR A 255 -13.01 5.39 16.75
CA THR A 255 -14.22 5.97 17.35
C THR A 255 -15.38 4.97 17.30
N GLU A 256 -15.54 4.27 16.17
CA GLU A 256 -16.54 3.23 15.98
C GLU A 256 -16.29 2.03 16.92
N ALA A 257 -15.04 1.56 17.05
CA ALA A 257 -14.70 0.49 17.97
C ALA A 257 -15.03 0.87 19.42
N LEU A 258 -14.74 2.11 19.83
CA LEU A 258 -15.09 2.62 21.16
C LEU A 258 -16.61 2.68 21.37
N TYR A 259 -17.37 3.09 20.36
CA TYR A 259 -18.83 3.09 20.41
C TYR A 259 -19.40 1.68 20.59
N TRP A 260 -18.88 0.69 19.86
CA TRP A 260 -19.31 -0.70 20.00
C TRP A 260 -18.93 -1.30 21.35
N ILE A 261 -17.76 -0.98 21.89
CA ILE A 261 -17.36 -1.39 23.25
C ILE A 261 -18.32 -0.82 24.28
N TYR A 262 -18.65 0.48 24.18
CA TYR A 262 -19.55 1.16 25.10
C TYR A 262 -20.97 0.57 25.05
N THR A 263 -21.54 0.47 23.85
CA THR A 263 -22.93 -0.03 23.67
C THR A 263 -23.08 -1.50 24.03
N THR A 264 -22.04 -2.32 23.80
CA THR A 264 -22.03 -3.73 24.24
C THR A 264 -21.99 -3.82 25.77
N ARG A 265 -21.25 -2.94 26.44
CA ARG A 265 -21.15 -2.90 27.90
C ARG A 265 -22.46 -2.47 28.57
N GLU A 266 -23.19 -1.53 27.97
CA GLU A 266 -24.52 -1.10 28.46
C GLU A 266 -25.61 -2.16 28.25
N LYS A 267 -25.59 -2.88 27.12
CA LYS A 267 -26.60 -3.92 26.84
C LYS A 267 -26.37 -5.22 27.62
N PHE A 268 -25.15 -5.50 28.07
CA PHE A 268 -24.83 -6.72 28.83
C PHE A 268 -24.02 -6.42 30.11
N PRO A 269 -24.58 -5.67 31.08
CA PRO A 269 -23.85 -5.25 32.28
C PRO A 269 -23.41 -6.43 33.16
N GLY A 270 -24.10 -7.58 33.07
CA GLY A 270 -23.79 -8.80 33.82
C GLY A 270 -22.78 -9.77 33.18
N LYS A 271 -22.52 -9.67 31.86
CA LYS A 271 -21.58 -10.59 31.18
C LYS A 271 -20.13 -10.11 31.20
N ALA A 272 -19.87 -8.83 31.48
CA ALA A 272 -18.52 -8.33 31.70
C ALA A 272 -17.83 -8.93 32.96
N LYS A 273 -18.58 -9.64 33.83
CA LYS A 273 -18.04 -10.39 34.98
C LYS A 273 -17.65 -11.84 34.66
N MET A 274 -18.09 -12.40 33.53
CA MET A 274 -17.64 -13.72 33.09
C MET A 274 -16.79 -13.51 31.83
N GLY A 275 -15.48 -13.54 32.01
CA GLY A 275 -14.50 -13.33 30.95
C GLY A 275 -14.63 -14.36 29.83
N TYR A 276 -15.50 -14.08 28.88
CA TYR A 276 -15.55 -14.72 27.58
C TYR A 276 -15.06 -13.71 26.55
N PHE A 277 -13.75 -13.75 26.33
CA PHE A 277 -13.13 -13.51 25.03
C PHE A 277 -12.81 -14.87 24.42
#